data_AF-A0AAW6CDZ0-F1
#
_entry.id   AF-A0AAW6CDZ0-F1
#
_cell.length_a   1.000
_cell.length_b   1.000
_cell.length_c   1.000
_cell.angle_alpha   90.00
_cell.angle_beta   90.00
_cell.angle_gamma   90.00
#
_symmetry.space_group_name_H-M   'P 1'
#
loop_
_entity.id
_entity.type
_entity.pdbx_description
1 polymer ?
#
loop_
_entity_poly.entity_id
_entity_poly.type
_entity_poly.pdbx_seq_one_letter_code
_entity_poly.pdbx_strand_id
1 'polypeptide(L)'
;PDGEYVGLLAGLAAKASSTGREEVILSQKDRARYGKQVVTQANERLGDGHLTLSVQTRPIRGGLILSDGDVEVNCTFETLVRLLRGEMDRTVVEVLFG
;
A
#
# COMPACT_ATOMS: atom_id res chain seq x y z
N PRO A 1 -9.08 -9.16 6.91
CA PRO A 1 -10.23 -8.21 7.05
C PRO A 1 -9.92 -6.85 6.42
N ASP A 2 -10.91 -6.03 6.04
CA ASP A 2 -10.69 -4.73 5.34
C ASP A 2 -9.65 -3.82 6.03
N GLY A 3 -9.69 -3.72 7.37
CA GLY A 3 -8.75 -2.88 8.13
C GLY A 3 -7.30 -3.37 8.07
N GLU A 4 -7.07 -4.66 7.89
CA GLU A 4 -5.74 -5.25 7.72
C GLU A 4 -5.14 -4.88 6.36
N TYR A 5 -5.97 -4.87 5.30
CA TYR A 5 -5.57 -4.40 3.98
C TYR A 5 -5.26 -2.89 3.99
N VAL A 6 -6.08 -2.08 4.67
CA VAL A 6 -5.79 -0.64 4.87
C VAL A 6 -4.46 -0.44 5.59
N GLY A 7 -4.24 -1.18 6.69
CA GLY A 7 -3.01 -1.07 7.48
C GLY A 7 -1.76 -1.53 6.71
N LEU A 8 -1.90 -2.51 5.82
CA LEU A 8 -0.88 -2.95 4.89
C LEU A 8 -0.53 -1.84 3.89
N LEU A 9 -1.53 -1.29 3.20
CA LEU A 9 -1.34 -0.21 2.23
C LEU A 9 -0.74 1.03 2.89
N ALA A 10 -1.22 1.43 4.07
CA ALA A 10 -0.68 2.56 4.80
C ALA A 10 0.79 2.35 5.20
N GLY A 11 1.16 1.12 5.57
CA GLY A 11 2.53 0.76 5.89
C GLY A 11 3.45 0.78 4.67
N LEU A 12 2.95 0.31 3.53
CA LEU A 12 3.69 0.38 2.26
C LEU A 12 3.89 1.83 1.82
N ALA A 13 2.86 2.67 1.92
CA ALA A 13 2.96 4.09 1.59
C ALA A 13 3.99 4.79 2.49
N ALA A 14 3.91 4.60 3.81
CA ALA A 14 4.86 5.22 4.74
C ALA A 14 6.31 4.71 4.52
N LYS A 15 6.49 3.42 4.21
CA LYS A 15 7.82 2.85 3.96
C LYS A 15 8.43 3.28 2.62
N ALA A 16 7.60 3.40 1.59
CA ALA A 16 8.03 3.75 0.24
C ALA A 16 8.15 5.27 0.03
N SER A 17 7.55 6.08 0.91
CA SER A 17 7.67 7.52 0.88
C SER A 17 9.11 7.95 1.15
N SER A 18 9.59 8.88 0.33
CA SER A 18 10.92 9.49 0.39
C SER A 18 10.86 10.93 0.91
N THR A 19 9.84 11.69 0.51
CA THR A 19 9.65 13.11 0.84
C THR A 19 8.51 13.35 1.84
N GLY A 20 7.63 12.36 2.01
CA GLY A 20 6.42 12.50 2.80
C GLY A 20 5.31 13.30 2.11
N ARG A 21 5.46 13.70 0.84
CA ARG A 21 4.51 14.56 0.12
C ARG A 21 3.97 13.94 -1.16
N GLU A 22 4.34 12.71 -1.43
CA GLU A 22 3.97 12.00 -2.63
C GLU A 22 2.45 11.77 -2.73
N GLU A 23 1.98 11.64 -3.97
CA GLU A 23 0.63 11.22 -4.24
C GLU A 23 0.51 9.69 -4.20
N VAL A 24 -0.43 9.20 -3.41
CA VAL A 24 -0.82 7.79 -3.35
C VAL A 24 -1.81 7.50 -4.46
N ILE A 25 -1.42 6.59 -5.34
CA ILE A 25 -2.21 6.17 -6.49
C ILE A 25 -2.63 4.72 -6.31
N LEU A 26 -3.95 4.50 -6.41
CA LEU A 26 -4.60 3.23 -6.14
C LEU A 26 -5.38 2.73 -7.36
N SER A 27 -5.87 1.49 -7.27
CA SER A 27 -6.94 1.03 -8.15
C SER A 27 -8.19 1.86 -7.94
N GLN A 28 -9.05 1.97 -8.96
CA GLN A 28 -10.32 2.72 -8.84
C GLN A 28 -11.19 2.20 -7.68
N LYS A 29 -11.21 0.88 -7.50
CA LYS A 29 -11.93 0.21 -6.41
C LYS A 29 -11.35 0.55 -5.04
N ASP A 30 -10.03 0.43 -4.89
CA ASP A 30 -9.37 0.63 -3.60
C ASP A 30 -9.32 2.12 -3.23
N ARG A 31 -9.19 3.01 -4.21
CA ARG A 31 -9.35 4.45 -4.02
C ARG A 31 -10.69 4.77 -3.36
N ALA A 32 -11.78 4.30 -3.96
CA ALA A 32 -13.13 4.63 -3.53
C ALA A 32 -13.43 4.08 -2.12
N ARG A 33 -12.91 2.89 -1.80
CA ARG A 33 -13.21 2.20 -0.54
C ARG A 33 -12.25 2.54 0.60
N TYR A 34 -10.96 2.72 0.31
CA TYR A 34 -9.89 2.77 1.31
C TYR A 34 -9.00 4.00 1.21
N GLY A 35 -9.02 4.73 0.09
CA GLY A 35 -8.01 5.76 -0.21
C GLY A 35 -7.82 6.80 0.90
N LYS A 36 -8.90 7.32 1.47
CA LYS A 36 -8.83 8.29 2.58
C LYS A 36 -8.18 7.69 3.82
N GLN A 37 -8.59 6.47 4.21
CA GLN A 37 -8.07 5.80 5.41
C GLN A 37 -6.59 5.44 5.25
N VAL A 38 -6.19 4.98 4.07
CA VAL A 38 -4.79 4.64 3.75
C VAL A 38 -3.89 5.86 3.90
N VAL A 39 -4.27 7.00 3.31
CA VAL A 39 -3.47 8.23 3.39
C VAL A 39 -3.41 8.78 4.80
N THR A 40 -4.54 8.81 5.53
CA THR A 40 -4.55 9.25 6.93
C THR A 40 -3.61 8.40 7.78
N GLN A 41 -3.73 7.07 7.73
CA GLN A 41 -2.86 6.19 8.52
C GLN A 41 -1.39 6.25 8.08
N ALA A 42 -1.13 6.45 6.78
CA ALA A 42 0.24 6.59 6.30
C ALA A 42 0.89 7.87 6.84
N ASN A 43 0.17 8.98 6.83
CA ASN A 43 0.64 10.25 7.38
C ASN A 43 0.85 10.19 8.89
N GLU A 44 -0.05 9.54 9.63
CA GLU A 44 0.13 9.28 11.07
C GLU A 44 1.40 8.49 11.36
N ARG A 45 1.75 7.50 10.51
CA ARG A 45 2.98 6.71 10.66
C ARG A 45 4.24 7.49 10.32
N LEU A 46 4.16 8.42 9.37
CA LEU A 46 5.25 9.31 9.01
C LEU A 46 5.47 10.44 10.03
N GLY A 47 4.47 10.74 10.86
CA GLY A 47 4.50 11.81 11.86
C GLY A 47 4.21 13.18 11.24
N ASP A 48 5.09 13.66 10.36
CA ASP A 48 4.93 14.92 9.59
C ASP A 48 4.63 14.64 8.10
N GLY A 49 4.00 13.49 7.84
CA GLY A 49 3.61 13.07 6.50
C GLY A 49 2.46 13.92 5.95
N HIS A 50 2.60 14.32 4.70
CA HIS A 50 1.63 15.06 3.91
C HIS A 50 1.34 14.34 2.59
N LEU A 51 1.33 13.00 2.60
CA LEU A 51 0.92 12.21 1.46
C LEU A 51 -0.50 12.60 1.07
N THR A 52 -0.75 12.65 -0.23
CA THR A 52 -2.07 13.01 -0.76
C THR A 52 -2.64 11.89 -1.59
N LEU A 53 -3.96 11.91 -1.79
CA LEU A 53 -4.65 10.88 -2.56
C LEU A 53 -4.81 11.36 -4.02
N SER A 54 -3.91 10.95 -4.92
CA SER A 54 -3.86 11.42 -6.32
C SER A 54 -5.19 11.32 -7.04
N VAL A 55 -5.64 12.28 -7.84
CA VAL A 55 -6.88 12.12 -8.62
C VAL A 55 -6.82 10.97 -9.64
N GLN A 56 -5.62 10.57 -10.04
CA GLN A 56 -5.41 9.48 -10.99
C GLN A 56 -5.61 8.11 -10.33
N THR A 57 -5.96 7.12 -11.16
CA THR A 57 -6.02 5.71 -10.75
C THR A 57 -5.30 4.86 -11.78
N ARG A 58 -4.79 3.69 -11.37
CA ARG A 58 -4.20 2.71 -12.29
C ARG A 58 -4.93 1.37 -12.18
N PRO A 59 -5.05 0.59 -13.27
CA PRO A 59 -5.68 -0.73 -13.25
C PRO A 59 -4.74 -1.78 -12.63
N ILE A 60 -4.46 -1.62 -11.33
CA ILE A 60 -3.61 -2.53 -10.54
C ILE A 60 -4.49 -3.47 -9.71
N ARG A 61 -4.06 -4.72 -9.53
CA ARG A 61 -4.85 -5.74 -8.80
C ARG A 61 -4.85 -5.53 -7.29
N GLY A 62 -3.83 -4.87 -6.76
CA GLY A 62 -3.68 -4.56 -5.34
C GLY A 62 -2.40 -3.78 -5.09
N GLY A 63 -2.33 -3.16 -3.92
CA GLY A 63 -1.23 -2.28 -3.54
C GLY A 63 -1.42 -0.83 -3.98
N LEU A 64 -0.32 -0.10 -4.06
CA LEU A 64 -0.30 1.32 -4.38
C LEU A 64 0.93 1.70 -5.18
N ILE A 65 0.88 2.86 -5.80
CA ILE A 65 2.01 3.55 -6.40
C ILE A 65 2.15 4.89 -5.69
N LEU A 66 3.36 5.28 -5.31
CA LEU A 66 3.66 6.64 -4.87
C LEU A 66 4.24 7.41 -6.04
N SER A 67 3.81 8.66 -6.22
CA SER A 67 4.32 9.55 -7.25
C SER A 67 4.75 10.88 -6.64
N ASP A 68 5.97 11.31 -6.94
CA ASP A 68 6.48 12.67 -6.66
C ASP A 68 6.58 13.50 -7.95
N GLY A 69 5.66 13.25 -8.90
CA GLY A 69 5.67 13.86 -10.23
C GLY A 69 6.53 13.07 -11.22
N ASP A 70 7.84 13.28 -11.20
CA ASP A 70 8.77 12.68 -12.16
C ASP A 70 9.23 11.26 -11.75
N VAL A 71 9.06 10.91 -10.47
CA VAL A 71 9.47 9.63 -9.90
C VAL A 71 8.25 8.88 -9.40
N GLU A 72 8.15 7.61 -9.79
CA GLU A 72 7.12 6.69 -9.29
C GLU A 72 7.73 5.47 -8.60
N VAL A 73 7.20 5.13 -7.42
CA VAL A 73 7.55 3.93 -6.67
C VAL A 73 6.37 2.96 -6.66
N ASN A 74 6.52 1.83 -7.37
CA ASN A 74 5.48 0.83 -7.50
C ASN A 74 5.53 -0.20 -6.36
N CYS A 75 4.52 -0.19 -5.48
CA CYS A 75 4.38 -1.09 -4.34
C CYS A 75 3.29 -2.17 -4.55
N THR A 76 2.89 -2.43 -5.80
CA THR A 76 1.79 -3.37 -6.11
C THR A 76 2.17 -4.83 -5.92
N PHE A 77 3.40 -5.19 -6.32
CA PHE A 77 3.93 -6.54 -6.12
C PHE A 77 4.17 -6.87 -4.64
N GLU A 78 4.69 -5.91 -3.87
CA GLU A 78 4.91 -6.11 -2.43
C GLU A 78 3.63 -6.45 -1.67
N THR A 79 2.49 -5.89 -2.11
CA THR A 79 1.19 -6.17 -1.52
C THR A 79 0.74 -7.60 -1.81
N LEU A 80 0.87 -8.06 -3.06
CA LEU A 80 0.51 -9.42 -3.45
C LEU A 80 1.37 -10.47 -2.71
N VAL A 81 2.68 -10.26 -2.60
CA VAL A 81 3.57 -11.16 -1.86
C VAL A 81 3.22 -11.20 -0.37
N ARG A 82 2.83 -10.07 0.23
CA ARG A 82 2.43 -10.02 1.64
C ARG A 82 1.09 -10.69 1.88
N LEU A 83 0.12 -10.55 0.98
CA LEU A 83 -1.15 -11.28 1.05
C LEU A 83 -0.92 -12.80 0.93
N LEU A 84 -0.11 -13.23 -0.05
CA LEU A 84 0.26 -14.63 -0.21
C LEU A 84 1.00 -15.17 1.01
N ARG A 85 1.93 -14.41 1.62
CA ARG A 85 2.61 -14.84 2.85
C ARG A 85 1.65 -14.93 4.04
N GLY A 86 0.72 -13.99 4.18
CA GLY A 86 -0.32 -14.04 5.22
C GLY A 86 -1.27 -15.24 5.06
N GLU A 87 -1.57 -15.63 3.82
CA GLU A 87 -2.33 -16.87 3.52
C GLU A 87 -1.47 -18.14 3.68
N MET A 88 -0.17 -18.08 3.38
CA MET A 88 0.78 -19.21 3.39
C MET A 88 1.42 -19.48 4.76
N ASP A 89 1.34 -18.56 5.72
CA ASP A 89 1.94 -18.70 7.07
C ASP A 89 1.36 -19.86 7.88
N ARG A 90 0.30 -20.53 7.39
CA ARG A 90 -0.22 -21.77 7.99
C ARG A 90 0.09 -23.06 7.22
N THR A 91 0.52 -23.00 5.96
CA THR A 91 0.58 -24.19 5.09
C THR A 91 1.95 -24.40 4.42
N VAL A 92 2.79 -23.38 4.27
CA VAL A 92 4.01 -23.50 3.44
C VAL A 92 5.28 -23.64 4.27
N VAL A 93 5.27 -23.25 5.55
CA VAL A 93 6.42 -23.47 6.44
C VAL A 93 6.70 -24.98 6.63
N GLU A 94 5.67 -25.83 6.66
CA GLU A 94 5.84 -27.30 6.73
C GLU A 94 6.38 -27.91 5.42
N VAL A 95 6.10 -27.32 4.25
CA VAL A 95 6.53 -27.90 2.97
C VAL A 95 7.94 -27.46 2.58
N LEU A 96 8.39 -26.28 3.03
CA LEU A 96 9.72 -25.75 2.70
C LEU A 96 10.79 -26.03 3.76
N PHE A 97 10.40 -26.29 5.01
CA PHE A 97 11.33 -26.54 6.12
C PHE A 97 10.93 -27.72 7.02
N GLY A 98 9.96 -28.54 6.62
CA GLY A 98 9.63 -29.82 7.24
C GLY A 98 10.45 -30.98 6.68
#